data_AF-A0A7S0ECJ7-F1
#
_entry.id   AF-A0A7S0ECJ7-F1
#
_cell.length_a   1.000
_cell.length_b   1.000
_cell.length_c   1.000
_cell.angle_alpha   90.00
_cell.angle_beta   90.00
_cell.angle_gamma   90.00
#
_symmetry.space_group_name_H-M   'P 1'
#
loop_
_entity.id
_entity.type
_entity.pdbx_description
1 polymer ?
#
loop_
_entity_poly.entity_id
_entity_poly.type
_entity_poly.pdbx_seq_one_letter_code
_entity_poly.pdbx_strand_id
1 'polypeptide(L)'
;KGSLLGASVDSALSKADESGLEKLKEFTISGYHFYSETFDLTRPFPSTSSVLEYDYEYCWNQWLASPFERAGLRHCCAVLLQGLGCSRLFSFEHPETNEQVNVGLALISRKSIANPGTRYNARGLNKAAGAGNEIESEQIFWVSCVKEDGIAEDRWSSHIWRRGTVPVHWRHELTSSVTAPKIVIGSSPYDGVDQFYYDAYKRYRGTPMSFVNLLRCDAESGETSLSEIFQQSLREAKTLLSNKYNIQMELNMCNFDWHRIKKEMGLSTTV
;
A
#
# COMPACT_ATOMS: atom_id res chain seq x y z
N LYS A 1 55.15 -0.50 -9.31
CA LYS A 1 54.80 -0.17 -7.90
C LYS A 1 53.52 0.67 -7.94
N GLY A 2 52.32 0.23 -7.57
CA GLY A 2 51.85 -1.04 -7.02
C GLY A 2 50.50 -1.41 -7.67
N SER A 3 50.23 -2.72 -7.72
CA SER A 3 48.99 -3.31 -8.19
C SER A 3 47.88 -3.09 -7.16
N LEU A 4 46.74 -2.57 -7.60
CA LEU A 4 45.45 -2.58 -6.86
C LEU A 4 44.46 -3.57 -7.49
N LEU A 5 44.95 -4.56 -8.24
CA LEU A 5 44.17 -5.69 -8.76
C LEU A 5 44.61 -6.93 -7.99
N GLY A 6 43.97 -7.14 -6.84
CA GLY A 6 44.38 -8.20 -5.91
C GLY A 6 43.51 -8.30 -4.67
N ALA A 7 42.19 -8.16 -4.82
CA ALA A 7 41.25 -8.75 -3.88
C ALA A 7 40.45 -9.79 -4.67
N SER A 8 40.94 -11.03 -4.69
CA SER A 8 40.10 -12.19 -5.00
C SER A 8 39.02 -12.20 -3.92
N VAL A 9 37.81 -11.82 -4.30
CA VAL A 9 36.61 -12.01 -3.47
C VAL A 9 36.06 -13.39 -3.79
N ASP A 10 36.88 -14.43 -3.58
CA ASP A 10 36.42 -15.81 -3.55
C ASP A 10 36.29 -16.24 -2.09
N SER A 11 35.48 -15.51 -1.31
CA SER A 11 34.89 -16.14 -0.14
C SER A 11 33.75 -17.01 -0.66
N ALA A 12 33.97 -18.33 -0.70
CA ALA A 12 32.90 -19.28 -1.00
C ALA A 12 31.64 -18.90 -0.18
N LEU A 13 30.51 -18.74 -0.87
CA LEU A 13 29.24 -18.37 -0.26
C LEU A 13 28.92 -19.37 0.86
N SER A 14 28.34 -18.90 1.97
CA SER A 14 27.86 -19.84 2.96
C SER A 14 26.71 -20.67 2.38
N LYS A 15 26.49 -21.87 2.90
CA LYS A 15 25.31 -22.69 2.50
C LYS A 15 23.98 -21.94 2.66
N ALA A 16 23.90 -21.02 3.62
CA ALA A 16 22.73 -20.18 3.83
C ALA A 16 22.58 -19.16 2.69
N ASP A 17 23.67 -18.55 2.23
CA ASP A 17 23.67 -17.62 1.10
C ASP A 17 23.35 -18.34 -0.21
N GLU A 18 23.90 -19.53 -0.44
CA GLU A 18 23.57 -20.37 -1.58
C GLU A 18 22.06 -20.70 -1.61
N SER A 19 21.50 -21.13 -0.48
CA SER A 19 20.05 -21.39 -0.37
C SER A 19 19.22 -20.13 -0.57
N GLY A 20 19.68 -18.98 -0.07
CA GLY A 20 19.03 -17.69 -0.27
C GLY A 20 19.03 -17.26 -1.74
N LEU A 21 20.14 -17.49 -2.44
CA LEU A 21 20.30 -17.18 -3.85
C LEU A 21 19.36 -18.04 -4.72
N GLU A 22 19.25 -19.34 -4.44
CA GLU A 22 18.31 -20.20 -5.17
C GLU A 22 16.86 -19.74 -4.95
N LYS A 23 16.46 -19.41 -3.71
CA LYS A 23 15.14 -18.83 -3.44
C LYS A 23 14.89 -17.52 -4.15
N LEU A 24 15.93 -16.69 -4.31
CA LEU A 24 15.82 -15.43 -5.04
C LEU A 24 15.59 -15.66 -6.54
N LYS A 25 16.23 -16.67 -7.13
CA LYS A 25 16.01 -17.05 -8.54
C LYS A 25 14.60 -17.58 -8.79
N GLU A 26 14.01 -18.24 -7.80
CA GLU A 26 12.63 -18.75 -7.84
C GLU A 26 11.57 -17.65 -7.62
N PHE A 27 11.98 -16.43 -7.23
CA PHE A 27 11.03 -15.35 -6.95
C PHE A 27 10.39 -14.83 -8.25
N THR A 28 9.09 -15.07 -8.39
CA THR A 28 8.33 -14.64 -9.58
C THR A 28 8.13 -13.14 -9.61
N ILE A 29 8.81 -12.47 -10.54
CA ILE A 29 8.59 -11.03 -10.81
C ILE A 29 7.45 -10.82 -11.81
N SER A 30 7.45 -11.59 -12.90
CA SER A 30 6.48 -11.45 -14.00
C SER A 30 5.04 -11.62 -13.52
N GLY A 31 4.17 -10.69 -13.92
CA GLY A 31 2.74 -10.68 -13.54
C GLY A 31 2.45 -10.17 -12.13
N TYR A 32 3.46 -9.93 -11.30
CA TYR A 32 3.31 -9.43 -9.92
C TYR A 32 4.00 -8.08 -9.67
N HIS A 33 4.70 -7.56 -10.68
CA HIS A 33 5.40 -6.28 -10.63
C HIS A 33 5.18 -5.53 -11.93
N PHE A 34 5.22 -4.21 -11.85
CA PHE A 34 5.03 -3.31 -12.98
C PHE A 34 5.83 -2.03 -12.76
N TYR A 35 6.10 -1.31 -13.85
CA TYR A 35 6.80 -0.02 -13.83
C TYR A 35 6.35 0.82 -15.03
N SER A 36 6.70 2.10 -15.00
CA SER A 36 6.64 2.98 -16.17
C SER A 36 7.95 3.76 -16.25
N GLU A 37 8.48 3.89 -17.46
CA GLU A 37 9.71 4.67 -17.70
C GLU A 37 9.44 6.18 -17.71
N THR A 38 8.19 6.58 -17.93
CA THR A 38 7.82 7.97 -18.21
C THR A 38 6.87 8.56 -17.18
N PHE A 39 6.24 7.74 -16.34
CA PHE A 39 5.26 8.20 -15.36
C PHE A 39 5.53 7.62 -13.98
N ASP A 40 5.46 8.47 -12.97
CA ASP A 40 5.61 8.05 -11.58
C ASP A 40 4.34 7.33 -11.09
N LEU A 41 4.37 6.00 -11.13
CA LEU A 41 3.30 5.13 -10.65
C LEU A 41 3.32 4.92 -9.14
N THR A 42 4.31 5.45 -8.40
CA THR A 42 4.40 5.27 -6.95
C THR A 42 3.46 6.20 -6.17
N ARG A 43 2.91 7.21 -6.85
CA ARG A 43 1.98 8.19 -6.29
C ARG A 43 0.63 8.17 -7.00
N PRO A 44 -0.43 8.67 -6.32
CA PRO A 44 -1.73 8.94 -6.93
C PRO A 44 -1.66 9.68 -8.25
N PHE A 45 -2.48 9.27 -9.22
CA PHE A 45 -2.66 9.99 -10.46
C PHE A 45 -3.44 11.30 -10.22
N PRO A 46 -3.04 12.41 -10.88
CA PRO A 46 -1.81 12.57 -11.64
C PRO A 46 -0.63 12.88 -10.72
N SER A 47 0.46 12.11 -10.85
CA SER A 47 1.73 12.46 -10.24
C SER A 47 2.40 13.56 -11.07
N THR A 48 2.83 14.63 -10.41
CA THR A 48 3.63 15.71 -11.01
C THR A 48 5.13 15.48 -10.83
N SER A 49 5.50 14.44 -10.08
CA SER A 49 6.90 14.09 -9.81
C SER A 49 7.50 13.32 -10.99
N SER A 50 8.80 13.51 -11.21
CA SER A 50 9.51 12.68 -12.18
C SER A 50 9.63 11.23 -11.68
N VAL A 51 9.88 10.30 -12.61
CA VAL A 51 10.11 8.88 -12.26
C VAL A 51 11.31 8.71 -11.33
N LEU A 52 12.28 9.63 -11.33
CA LEU A 52 13.45 9.58 -10.44
C LEU A 52 13.17 10.11 -9.04
N GLU A 53 12.10 10.89 -8.85
CA GLU A 53 11.65 11.41 -7.56
C GLU A 53 10.57 10.53 -6.93
N TYR A 54 10.58 9.23 -7.24
CA TYR A 54 9.58 8.25 -6.79
C TYR A 54 9.42 8.19 -5.27
N ASP A 55 8.29 7.67 -4.82
CA ASP A 55 8.02 7.37 -3.41
C ASP A 55 8.71 6.05 -3.02
N TYR A 56 9.67 6.15 -2.12
CA TYR A 56 10.42 5.01 -1.60
C TYR A 56 9.53 3.93 -0.99
N GLU A 57 8.38 4.29 -0.40
CA GLU A 57 7.46 3.34 0.21
C GLU A 57 6.92 2.32 -0.80
N TYR A 58 6.88 2.65 -2.10
CA TYR A 58 6.33 1.78 -3.14
C TYR A 58 7.37 1.29 -4.16
N CYS A 59 8.65 1.62 -3.95
CA CYS A 59 9.75 1.14 -4.79
C CYS A 59 10.27 -0.23 -4.29
N TRP A 60 9.66 -1.32 -4.75
CA TRP A 60 9.99 -2.68 -4.31
C TRP A 60 11.47 -3.03 -4.49
N ASN A 61 12.05 -2.67 -5.63
CA ASN A 61 13.45 -2.99 -5.94
C ASN A 61 14.45 -1.99 -5.34
N GLN A 62 14.06 -1.15 -4.38
CA GLN A 62 14.95 -0.15 -3.78
C GLN A 62 16.25 -0.77 -3.24
N TRP A 63 16.15 -1.91 -2.55
CA TRP A 63 17.32 -2.60 -2.03
C TRP A 63 18.25 -3.11 -3.14
N LEU A 64 17.68 -3.62 -4.24
CA LEU A 64 18.44 -4.09 -5.42
C LEU A 64 19.12 -2.93 -6.16
N ALA A 65 18.47 -1.77 -6.22
CA ALA A 65 18.99 -0.57 -6.87
C ALA A 65 20.04 0.16 -6.01
N SER A 66 20.11 -0.13 -4.71
CA SER A 66 20.95 0.60 -3.75
C SER A 66 22.46 0.67 -4.10
N PRO A 67 23.11 -0.38 -4.64
CA PRO A 67 24.49 -0.27 -5.11
C PRO A 67 24.67 0.72 -6.28
N PHE A 68 23.72 0.74 -7.22
CA PHE A 68 23.72 1.67 -8.35
C PHE A 68 23.47 3.10 -7.87
N GLU A 69 22.52 3.28 -6.95
CA GLU A 69 22.24 4.57 -6.32
C GLU A 69 23.48 5.16 -5.63
N ARG A 70 24.21 4.35 -4.84
CA ARG A 70 25.47 4.79 -4.21
C ARG A 70 26.54 5.16 -5.23
N ALA A 71 26.49 4.59 -6.43
CA ALA A 71 27.37 4.93 -7.54
C ALA A 71 26.86 6.12 -8.39
N GLY A 72 25.74 6.75 -8.05
CA GLY A 72 25.12 7.82 -8.83
C GLY A 72 24.36 7.35 -10.07
N LEU A 73 24.12 6.04 -10.20
CA LEU A 73 23.52 5.37 -11.36
C LEU A 73 22.08 4.91 -11.11
N ARG A 74 21.35 5.56 -10.18
CA ARG A 74 19.96 5.18 -9.85
C ARG A 74 19.04 5.18 -11.06
N HIS A 75 19.27 6.10 -11.99
CA HIS A 75 18.52 6.26 -13.24
C HIS A 75 18.64 5.06 -14.20
N CYS A 76 19.67 4.21 -14.03
CA CYS A 76 19.82 2.98 -14.81
C CYS A 76 18.90 1.85 -14.32
N CYS A 77 18.27 2.00 -13.15
CA CYS A 77 17.37 1.01 -12.58
C CYS A 77 15.91 1.46 -12.73
N ALA A 78 15.04 0.60 -13.25
CA ALA A 78 13.60 0.87 -13.23
C ALA A 78 13.10 1.05 -11.78
N VAL A 79 12.08 1.89 -11.57
CA VAL A 79 11.33 1.94 -10.31
C VAL A 79 10.27 0.85 -10.37
N LEU A 80 10.56 -0.31 -9.78
CA LEU A 80 9.68 -1.46 -9.88
C LEU A 80 8.71 -1.47 -8.69
N LEU A 81 7.40 -1.51 -8.98
CA LEU A 81 6.36 -1.64 -7.96
C LEU A 81 5.93 -3.10 -7.86
N GLN A 82 5.51 -3.52 -6.66
CA GLN A 82 4.85 -4.81 -6.45
C GLN A 82 3.34 -4.63 -6.44
N GLY A 83 2.61 -5.44 -7.21
CA GLY A 83 1.16 -5.45 -7.27
C GLY A 83 0.64 -5.64 -8.69
N LEU A 84 -0.43 -4.91 -9.03
CA LEU A 84 -1.13 -5.00 -10.31
C LEU A 84 -1.24 -3.63 -10.96
N GLY A 85 -0.95 -3.55 -12.25
CA GLY A 85 -1.32 -2.42 -13.10
C GLY A 85 -1.99 -2.96 -14.36
N CYS A 86 -3.25 -2.61 -14.59
CA CYS A 86 -3.95 -3.00 -15.80
C CYS A 86 -4.87 -1.87 -16.28
N SER A 87 -5.12 -1.85 -17.58
CA SER A 87 -6.04 -0.89 -18.19
C SER A 87 -6.83 -1.53 -19.31
N ARG A 88 -8.05 -1.03 -19.54
CA ARG A 88 -8.90 -1.38 -20.68
C ARG A 88 -9.63 -0.15 -21.20
N LEU A 89 -9.85 -0.15 -22.51
CA LEU A 89 -10.79 0.75 -23.18
C LEU A 89 -12.10 0.01 -23.41
N PHE A 90 -13.20 0.69 -23.13
CA PHE A 90 -14.56 0.25 -23.37
C PHE A 90 -15.24 1.23 -24.31
N SER A 91 -15.98 0.71 -25.28
CA SER A 91 -16.71 1.52 -26.25
C SER A 91 -18.20 1.44 -25.92
N PHE A 92 -18.80 2.60 -25.66
CA PHE A 92 -20.22 2.75 -25.34
C PHE A 92 -20.89 3.69 -26.33
N GLU A 93 -22.20 3.51 -26.54
CA GLU A 93 -23.02 4.47 -27.27
C GLU A 93 -23.59 5.50 -26.29
N HIS A 94 -23.41 6.79 -26.58
CA HIS A 94 -23.89 7.84 -25.70
C HIS A 94 -25.43 7.86 -25.72
N PRO A 95 -26.10 7.79 -24.55
CA PRO A 95 -27.55 7.56 -24.48
C PRO A 95 -28.40 8.69 -25.07
N GLU A 96 -27.84 9.91 -25.17
CA GLU A 96 -28.57 11.08 -25.70
C GLU A 96 -28.19 11.44 -27.14
N THR A 97 -26.96 11.14 -27.58
CA THR A 97 -26.42 11.59 -28.88
C THR A 97 -26.22 10.44 -29.87
N ASN A 98 -26.30 9.18 -29.42
CA ASN A 98 -25.97 7.98 -30.18
C ASN A 98 -24.54 7.97 -30.75
N GLU A 99 -23.65 8.80 -30.20
CA GLU A 99 -22.25 8.86 -30.60
C GLU A 99 -21.46 7.77 -29.88
N GLN A 100 -20.46 7.21 -30.56
CA GLN A 100 -19.55 6.26 -29.96
C GLN A 100 -18.57 6.99 -29.02
N VAL A 101 -18.59 6.63 -27.74
CA VAL A 101 -17.70 7.15 -26.70
C VAL A 101 -16.77 6.03 -26.23
N ASN A 102 -15.46 6.33 -26.16
CA ASN A 102 -14.48 5.43 -25.59
C ASN A 102 -14.16 5.86 -24.15
N VAL A 103 -14.38 4.95 -23.21
CA VAL A 103 -14.10 5.14 -21.79
C VAL A 103 -12.94 4.22 -21.41
N GLY A 104 -11.84 4.81 -20.94
CA GLY A 104 -10.74 4.09 -20.36
C GLY A 104 -10.94 3.84 -18.88
N LEU A 105 -10.51 2.67 -18.42
CA LEU A 105 -10.40 2.29 -17.03
C LEU A 105 -8.99 1.77 -16.79
N ALA A 106 -8.34 2.25 -15.74
CA ALA A 106 -7.13 1.67 -15.20
C ALA A 106 -7.34 1.31 -13.73
N LEU A 107 -6.80 0.16 -13.34
CA LEU A 107 -6.72 -0.28 -11.97
C LEU A 107 -5.24 -0.49 -11.62
N ILE A 108 -4.79 0.24 -10.61
CA ILE A 108 -3.43 0.17 -10.11
C ILE A 108 -3.50 -0.21 -8.63
N SER A 109 -2.89 -1.32 -8.26
CA SER A 109 -2.70 -1.73 -6.87
C SER A 109 -1.21 -1.83 -6.60
N ARG A 110 -0.70 -1.00 -5.69
CA ARG A 110 0.71 -0.92 -5.31
C ARG A 110 0.88 -1.28 -3.84
N LYS A 111 1.77 -2.23 -3.56
CA LYS A 111 2.07 -2.70 -2.22
C LYS A 111 3.23 -1.92 -1.61
N SER A 112 3.03 -1.48 -0.37
CA SER A 112 4.04 -0.78 0.42
C SER A 112 5.15 -1.73 0.88
N ILE A 113 6.37 -1.21 0.93
CA ILE A 113 7.54 -1.85 1.56
C ILE A 113 7.87 -1.24 2.93
N ALA A 114 7.05 -0.35 3.47
CA ALA A 114 7.35 0.37 4.72
C ALA A 114 7.55 -0.55 5.94
N ASN A 115 6.85 -1.68 5.98
CA ASN A 115 7.03 -2.70 7.01
C ASN A 115 7.04 -4.09 6.36
N PRO A 116 8.22 -4.52 5.85
CA PRO A 116 8.34 -5.77 5.12
C PRO A 116 8.30 -6.95 6.10
N GLY A 117 7.55 -8.00 5.72
CA GLY A 117 7.54 -9.25 6.46
C GLY A 117 6.38 -10.15 6.02
N THR A 118 6.39 -11.37 6.53
CA THR A 118 5.32 -12.34 6.27
C THR A 118 4.04 -11.98 7.04
N ARG A 119 2.91 -12.61 6.68
CA ARG A 119 1.57 -12.36 7.26
C ARG A 119 1.51 -12.37 8.80
N TYR A 120 2.41 -13.11 9.45
CA TYR A 120 2.48 -13.21 10.92
C TYR A 120 3.57 -12.33 11.54
N ASN A 121 4.55 -11.89 10.73
CA ASN A 121 5.74 -11.17 11.22
C ASN A 121 5.64 -9.65 11.01
N ALA A 122 4.87 -9.18 10.04
CA ALA A 122 4.65 -7.75 9.78
C ALA A 122 3.17 -7.39 9.97
N ARG A 123 2.78 -7.18 11.23
CA ARG A 123 1.48 -6.64 11.64
C ARG A 123 1.69 -5.34 12.41
N GLY A 124 0.68 -4.48 12.36
CA GLY A 124 0.75 -3.18 13.01
C GLY A 124 1.81 -2.25 12.43
N LEU A 125 2.13 -1.23 13.21
CA LEU A 125 3.22 -0.29 12.93
C LEU A 125 4.57 -0.87 13.35
N ASN A 126 5.61 -0.56 12.59
CA ASN A 126 7.00 -0.73 13.01
C ASN A 126 7.51 0.54 13.72
N LYS A 127 8.78 0.52 14.16
CA LYS A 127 9.40 1.65 14.88
C LYS A 127 9.48 2.96 14.09
N ALA A 128 9.37 2.89 12.75
CA ALA A 128 9.37 4.03 11.87
C ALA A 128 7.93 4.45 11.46
N ALA A 129 6.91 3.99 12.19
CA ALA A 129 5.49 4.18 11.86
C ALA A 129 5.04 3.59 10.51
N GLY A 130 5.86 2.71 9.91
CA GLY A 130 5.50 1.97 8.71
C GLY A 130 4.49 0.87 9.02
N ALA A 131 3.38 0.84 8.29
CA ALA A 131 2.34 -0.17 8.46
C ALA A 131 2.59 -1.43 7.62
N GLY A 132 2.34 -2.59 8.21
CA GLY A 132 2.51 -3.89 7.56
C GLY A 132 1.38 -4.25 6.60
N ASN A 133 1.71 -4.91 5.49
CA ASN A 133 0.77 -5.41 4.49
C ASN A 133 -0.16 -4.34 3.88
N GLU A 134 0.32 -3.10 3.77
CA GLU A 134 -0.41 -2.02 3.12
C GLU A 134 -0.41 -2.19 1.60
N ILE A 135 -1.60 -2.12 1.00
CA ILE A 135 -1.83 -2.03 -0.43
C ILE A 135 -2.68 -0.80 -0.68
N GLU A 136 -2.18 0.10 -1.51
CA GLU A 136 -2.96 1.20 -2.06
C GLU A 136 -3.49 0.80 -3.42
N SER A 137 -4.79 0.97 -3.63
CA SER A 137 -5.43 0.74 -4.91
C SER A 137 -6.06 2.01 -5.42
N GLU A 138 -5.95 2.22 -6.72
CA GLU A 138 -6.37 3.41 -7.43
C GLU A 138 -7.09 2.99 -8.71
N GLN A 139 -8.29 3.52 -8.88
CA GLN A 139 -9.11 3.33 -10.06
C GLN A 139 -9.18 4.66 -10.80
N ILE A 140 -8.79 4.65 -12.08
CA ILE A 140 -8.80 5.84 -12.93
C ILE A 140 -9.76 5.58 -14.08
N PHE A 141 -10.73 6.48 -14.27
CA PHE A 141 -11.53 6.54 -15.48
C PHE A 141 -11.13 7.74 -16.32
N TRP A 142 -11.13 7.60 -17.64
CA TRP A 142 -10.96 8.74 -18.53
C TRP A 142 -11.80 8.61 -19.81
N VAL A 143 -12.15 9.76 -20.37
CA VAL A 143 -12.82 9.90 -21.68
C VAL A 143 -12.12 11.02 -22.42
N SER A 144 -11.71 10.75 -23.65
CA SER A 144 -11.20 11.77 -24.56
C SER A 144 -12.37 12.34 -25.35
N CYS A 145 -12.66 13.63 -25.17
CA CYS A 145 -13.68 14.35 -25.95
C CYS A 145 -13.02 15.38 -26.86
N VAL A 146 -13.48 15.48 -28.10
CA VAL A 146 -13.06 16.55 -29.02
C VAL A 146 -14.06 17.70 -28.88
N LYS A 147 -13.59 18.87 -28.48
CA LYS A 147 -14.41 20.09 -28.40
C LYS A 147 -14.76 20.61 -29.80
N GLU A 148 -15.75 21.50 -29.87
CA GLU A 148 -16.21 22.12 -31.13
C GLU A 148 -15.10 22.86 -31.89
N ASP A 149 -14.07 23.34 -31.18
CA ASP A 149 -12.87 23.99 -31.72
C ASP A 149 -11.81 22.99 -32.24
N GLY A 150 -12.09 21.68 -32.17
CA GLY A 150 -11.19 20.60 -32.57
C GLY A 150 -10.15 20.23 -31.52
N ILE A 151 -10.15 20.85 -30.34
CA ILE A 151 -9.19 20.55 -29.27
C ILE A 151 -9.66 19.31 -28.51
N ALA A 152 -8.82 18.28 -28.46
CA ALA A 152 -9.04 17.12 -27.61
C ALA A 152 -8.82 17.48 -26.13
N GLU A 153 -9.81 17.21 -25.30
CA GLU A 153 -9.76 17.33 -23.84
C GLU A 153 -10.01 15.96 -23.21
N ASP A 154 -9.11 15.56 -22.32
CA ASP A 154 -9.28 14.36 -21.51
C ASP A 154 -9.97 14.71 -20.21
N ARG A 155 -11.16 14.16 -19.98
CA ARG A 155 -11.83 14.20 -18.69
C ARG A 155 -11.53 12.92 -17.95
N TRP A 156 -11.13 13.03 -16.69
CA TRP A 156 -10.78 11.86 -15.90
C TRP A 156 -11.27 11.99 -14.45
N SER A 157 -11.38 10.85 -13.78
CA SER A 157 -11.58 10.77 -12.34
C SER A 157 -10.68 9.69 -11.76
N SER A 158 -10.19 9.91 -10.54
CA SER A 158 -9.42 8.92 -9.78
C SER A 158 -10.09 8.67 -8.43
N HIS A 159 -10.19 7.40 -8.05
CA HIS A 159 -10.67 6.98 -6.75
C HIS A 159 -9.67 6.05 -6.09
N ILE A 160 -9.32 6.31 -4.84
CA ILE A 160 -8.23 5.65 -4.13
C ILE A 160 -8.76 5.05 -2.83
N TRP A 161 -8.33 3.84 -2.53
CA TRP A 161 -8.55 3.20 -1.24
C TRP A 161 -7.32 2.43 -0.81
N ARG A 162 -7.22 2.19 0.49
CA ARG A 162 -6.17 1.37 1.07
C ARG A 162 -6.76 0.15 1.74
N ARG A 163 -5.98 -0.93 1.72
CA ARG A 163 -6.19 -2.09 2.56
C ARG A 163 -4.89 -2.40 3.27
N GLY A 164 -4.93 -2.56 4.59
CA GLY A 164 -3.81 -3.13 5.31
C GLY A 164 -4.11 -3.39 6.77
N THR A 165 -3.13 -3.17 7.63
CA THR A 165 -3.22 -3.52 9.05
C THR A 165 -3.93 -2.44 9.86
N VAL A 166 -4.43 -2.80 11.05
CA VAL A 166 -4.74 -1.77 12.05
C VAL A 166 -3.46 -1.01 12.39
N PRO A 167 -3.41 0.32 12.25
CA PRO A 167 -2.20 1.12 12.35
C PRO A 167 -1.87 1.45 13.81
N VAL A 168 -1.62 0.42 14.61
CA VAL A 168 -1.13 0.48 15.99
C VAL A 168 -0.04 -0.57 16.19
N HIS A 169 0.69 -0.55 17.29
CA HIS A 169 1.63 -1.63 17.60
C HIS A 169 0.88 -2.86 18.14
N TRP A 170 0.81 -3.91 17.33
CA TRP A 170 0.27 -5.22 17.70
C TRP A 170 0.91 -6.31 16.85
N ARG A 171 0.84 -7.55 17.31
CA ARG A 171 1.39 -8.73 16.62
C ARG A 171 0.52 -9.96 16.81
N HIS A 172 0.77 -10.95 15.97
CA HIS A 172 0.33 -12.31 16.24
C HIS A 172 1.41 -13.06 17.01
N GLU A 173 0.99 -13.84 18.00
CA GLU A 173 1.84 -14.79 18.70
C GLU A 173 1.37 -16.20 18.37
N LEU A 174 2.26 -17.00 17.80
CA LEU A 174 2.01 -18.40 17.48
C LEU A 174 2.30 -19.23 18.74
N THR A 175 1.25 -19.68 19.41
CA THR A 175 1.36 -20.50 20.63
C THR A 175 1.64 -21.98 20.31
N SER A 176 1.22 -22.46 19.13
CA SER A 176 1.58 -23.77 18.53
C SER A 176 1.14 -23.79 17.05
N SER A 177 1.53 -24.82 16.27
CA SER A 177 1.11 -24.97 14.86
C SER A 177 -0.38 -25.33 14.67
N VAL A 178 -1.10 -25.68 15.75
CA VAL A 178 -2.46 -26.23 15.69
C VAL A 178 -3.52 -25.20 16.12
N THR A 179 -3.14 -24.18 16.90
CA THR A 179 -4.05 -23.16 17.42
C THR A 179 -4.03 -21.88 16.60
N ALA A 180 -5.18 -21.21 16.51
CA ALA A 180 -5.28 -19.89 15.90
C ALA A 180 -4.29 -18.91 16.56
N PRO A 181 -3.61 -18.06 15.78
CA PRO A 181 -2.66 -17.08 16.33
C PRO A 181 -3.37 -16.12 17.28
N LYS A 182 -2.75 -15.87 18.44
CA LYS A 182 -3.28 -14.93 19.42
C LYS A 182 -2.89 -13.50 19.04
N ILE A 183 -3.85 -12.57 19.10
CA ILE A 183 -3.57 -11.14 18.97
C ILE A 183 -2.96 -10.63 20.27
N VAL A 184 -1.80 -9.98 20.16
CA VAL A 184 -1.08 -9.36 21.29
C VAL A 184 -0.85 -7.90 20.96
N ILE A 185 -1.35 -7.03 21.84
CA ILE A 185 -1.17 -5.59 21.77
C ILE A 185 0.19 -5.23 22.37
N GLY A 186 0.92 -4.30 21.74
CA GLY A 186 2.18 -3.79 22.27
C GLY A 186 1.98 -3.01 23.57
N SER A 187 3.05 -2.87 24.37
CA SER A 187 3.00 -2.07 25.61
C SER A 187 2.73 -0.58 25.36
N SER A 188 3.17 -0.08 24.20
CA SER A 188 2.93 1.30 23.73
C SER A 188 2.22 1.23 22.37
N PRO A 189 0.91 0.93 22.34
CA PRO A 189 0.20 0.66 21.09
C PRO A 189 0.13 1.88 20.16
N TYR A 190 0.22 3.09 20.70
CA TYR A 190 0.01 4.33 19.97
C TYR A 190 1.30 5.04 19.53
N ASP A 191 2.47 4.47 19.81
CA ASP A 191 3.73 5.03 19.33
C ASP A 191 3.72 5.10 17.79
N GLY A 192 4.13 6.24 17.23
CA GLY A 192 4.16 6.47 15.78
C GLY A 192 2.80 6.62 15.09
N VAL A 193 1.68 6.54 15.82
CA VAL A 193 0.34 6.68 15.25
C VAL A 193 0.14 8.06 14.59
N ASP A 194 0.60 9.12 15.25
CA ASP A 194 0.53 10.48 14.70
C ASP A 194 1.29 10.61 13.39
N GLN A 195 2.48 10.00 13.30
CA GLN A 195 3.30 9.99 12.11
C GLN A 195 2.62 9.25 10.96
N PHE A 196 2.05 8.07 11.23
CA PHE A 196 1.30 7.30 10.22
C PHE A 196 0.16 8.13 9.60
N TYR A 197 -0.67 8.76 10.45
CA TYR A 197 -1.78 9.57 9.95
C TYR A 197 -1.33 10.90 9.31
N TYR A 198 -0.23 11.49 9.78
CA TYR A 198 0.36 12.67 9.16
C TYR A 198 0.92 12.36 7.76
N ASP A 199 1.54 11.20 7.57
CA ASP A 199 2.02 10.76 6.27
C ASP A 199 0.86 10.45 5.31
N ALA A 200 -0.20 9.82 5.81
CA ALA A 200 -1.44 9.66 5.04
C ALA A 200 -2.07 11.02 4.67
N TYR A 201 -2.13 11.98 5.61
CA TYR A 201 -2.61 13.34 5.34
C TYR A 201 -1.83 14.01 4.20
N LYS A 202 -0.49 13.97 4.25
CA LYS A 202 0.36 14.53 3.19
C LYS A 202 0.14 13.81 1.86
N ARG A 203 0.13 12.48 1.88
CA ARG A 203 -0.04 11.65 0.67
C ARG A 203 -1.36 11.95 -0.05
N TYR A 204 -2.45 12.13 0.69
CA TYR A 204 -3.78 12.39 0.14
C TYR A 204 -4.19 13.86 0.20
N ARG A 205 -3.23 14.78 0.35
CA ARG A 205 -3.44 16.24 0.29
C ARG A 205 -4.53 16.75 1.24
N GLY A 206 -4.60 16.16 2.43
CA GLY A 206 -5.57 16.53 3.47
C GLY A 206 -7.01 16.07 3.23
N THR A 207 -7.23 15.14 2.31
CA THR A 207 -8.57 14.58 2.06
C THR A 207 -9.10 13.85 3.32
N PRO A 208 -10.38 14.03 3.69
CA PRO A 208 -11.03 13.26 4.75
C PRO A 208 -10.86 11.75 4.56
N MET A 209 -10.59 11.01 5.65
CA MET A 209 -10.39 9.57 5.60
C MET A 209 -11.48 8.81 6.35
N SER A 210 -12.06 7.85 5.65
CA SER A 210 -13.06 6.92 6.20
C SER A 210 -12.45 5.53 6.32
N PHE A 211 -12.53 4.97 7.52
CA PHE A 211 -12.03 3.64 7.87
C PHE A 211 -13.19 2.66 7.94
N VAL A 212 -13.07 1.54 7.24
CA VAL A 212 -14.01 0.43 7.34
C VAL A 212 -13.33 -0.67 8.14
N ASN A 213 -13.79 -0.88 9.36
CA ASN A 213 -13.25 -1.88 10.25
C ASN A 213 -14.12 -3.14 10.20
N LEU A 214 -13.54 -4.24 9.72
CA LEU A 214 -14.20 -5.55 9.55
C LEU A 214 -13.88 -6.54 10.67
N LEU A 215 -13.17 -6.11 11.72
CA LEU A 215 -12.87 -6.94 12.88
C LEU A 215 -14.17 -7.36 13.58
N ARG A 216 -14.21 -8.60 14.06
CA ARG A 216 -15.36 -9.14 14.79
C ARG A 216 -15.55 -8.43 16.12
N CYS A 217 -16.82 -8.32 16.51
CA CYS A 217 -17.24 -7.77 17.80
C CYS A 217 -17.88 -8.88 18.65
N ASP A 218 -17.09 -9.86 19.09
CA ASP A 218 -17.53 -10.88 20.05
C ASP A 218 -16.57 -10.99 21.23
N ALA A 219 -17.09 -11.37 22.40
CA ALA A 219 -16.33 -11.39 23.65
C ALA A 219 -15.19 -12.43 23.67
N GLU A 220 -15.25 -13.41 22.77
CA GLU A 220 -14.28 -14.51 22.68
C GLU A 220 -13.15 -14.23 21.68
N SER A 221 -13.29 -13.26 20.78
CA SER A 221 -12.22 -12.87 19.85
C SER A 221 -11.32 -11.78 20.43
N GLY A 222 -10.00 -11.98 20.28
CA GLY A 222 -9.01 -10.92 20.49
C GLY A 222 -9.13 -9.76 19.48
N GLU A 223 -10.03 -9.86 18.51
CA GLU A 223 -10.32 -8.83 17.52
C GLU A 223 -11.11 -7.66 18.12
N THR A 224 -11.98 -7.92 19.10
CA THR A 224 -12.73 -6.87 19.82
C THR A 224 -11.78 -5.88 20.50
N SER A 225 -10.79 -6.38 21.25
CA SER A 225 -9.79 -5.50 21.90
C SER A 225 -8.96 -4.71 20.87
N LEU A 226 -8.62 -5.32 19.73
CA LEU A 226 -7.91 -4.61 18.66
C LEU A 226 -8.79 -3.53 18.00
N SER A 227 -10.08 -3.79 17.84
CA SER A 227 -11.08 -2.84 17.33
C SER A 227 -11.23 -1.62 18.26
N GLU A 228 -11.29 -1.83 19.57
CA GLU A 228 -11.34 -0.76 20.58
C GLU A 228 -10.08 0.11 20.53
N ILE A 229 -8.91 -0.51 20.44
CA ILE A 229 -7.63 0.20 20.31
C ILE A 229 -7.55 0.95 18.99
N PHE A 230 -8.07 0.39 17.90
CA PHE A 230 -8.14 1.10 16.62
C PHE A 230 -9.00 2.38 16.73
N GLN A 231 -10.18 2.29 17.35
CA GLN A 231 -11.04 3.45 17.62
C GLN A 231 -10.32 4.51 18.45
N GLN A 232 -9.62 4.08 19.49
CA GLN A 232 -8.87 4.99 20.34
C GLN A 232 -7.71 5.65 19.59
N SER A 233 -7.00 4.90 18.73
CA SER A 233 -5.90 5.43 17.92
C SER A 233 -6.35 6.58 17.02
N LEU A 234 -7.58 6.54 16.47
CA LEU A 234 -8.13 7.62 15.66
C LEU A 234 -8.40 8.88 16.48
N ARG A 235 -8.85 8.74 17.73
CA ARG A 235 -9.06 9.88 18.65
C ARG A 235 -7.73 10.51 19.05
N GLU A 236 -6.74 9.69 19.34
CA GLU A 236 -5.39 10.15 19.66
C GLU A 236 -4.73 10.84 18.46
N ALA A 237 -4.85 10.25 17.27
CA ALA A 237 -4.37 10.83 16.04
C ALA A 237 -4.96 12.22 15.78
N LYS A 238 -6.28 12.41 15.93
CA LYS A 238 -6.90 13.73 15.80
C LYS A 238 -6.29 14.76 16.76
N THR A 239 -6.09 14.36 18.01
CA THR A 239 -5.52 15.23 19.05
C THR A 239 -4.07 15.58 18.74
N LEU A 240 -3.25 14.60 18.37
CA LEU A 240 -1.84 14.77 18.06
C LEU A 240 -1.64 15.57 16.76
N LEU A 241 -2.45 15.33 15.73
CA LEU A 241 -2.44 16.09 14.49
C LEU A 241 -2.74 17.58 14.73
N SER A 242 -3.75 17.88 15.55
CA SER A 242 -4.09 19.24 15.92
C SER A 242 -2.97 19.91 16.73
N ASN A 243 -2.45 19.24 17.76
CA ASN A 243 -1.52 19.87 18.70
C ASN A 243 -0.09 19.99 18.16
N LYS A 244 0.39 18.98 17.42
CA LYS A 244 1.79 18.88 16.98
C LYS A 244 2.00 19.47 15.59
N TYR A 245 1.03 19.31 14.70
CA TYR A 245 1.16 19.69 13.28
C TYR A 245 0.20 20.81 12.87
N ASN A 246 -0.66 21.29 13.78
CA ASN A 246 -1.71 22.27 13.49
C ASN A 246 -2.63 21.82 12.33
N ILE A 247 -2.93 20.52 12.27
CA ILE A 247 -3.76 19.89 11.24
C ILE A 247 -5.08 19.46 11.84
N GLN A 248 -6.18 19.94 11.26
CA GLN A 248 -7.51 19.42 11.51
C GLN A 248 -7.87 18.44 10.40
N MET A 249 -7.84 17.15 10.73
CA MET A 249 -8.16 16.07 9.79
C MET A 249 -9.44 15.36 10.21
N GLU A 250 -10.34 15.17 9.26
CA GLU A 250 -11.53 14.37 9.47
C GLU A 250 -11.19 12.88 9.32
N LEU A 251 -11.25 12.15 10.44
CA LEU A 251 -11.09 10.70 10.50
C LEU A 251 -12.38 10.07 11.00
N ASN A 252 -13.05 9.29 10.17
CA ASN A 252 -14.31 8.63 10.50
C ASN A 252 -14.14 7.12 10.43
N MET A 253 -14.76 6.36 11.33
CA MET A 253 -14.72 4.91 11.26
C MET A 253 -16.12 4.30 11.32
N CYS A 254 -16.33 3.34 10.43
CA CYS A 254 -17.49 2.45 10.42
C CYS A 254 -17.04 1.05 10.82
N ASN A 255 -17.58 0.53 11.92
CA ASN A 255 -17.43 -0.88 12.28
C ASN A 255 -18.49 -1.68 11.53
N PHE A 256 -18.05 -2.61 10.70
CA PHE A 256 -18.91 -3.41 9.83
C PHE A 256 -18.60 -4.90 10.03
N ASP A 257 -19.24 -5.50 11.02
CA ASP A 257 -19.16 -6.96 11.26
C ASP A 257 -20.01 -7.70 10.23
N TRP A 258 -19.41 -7.99 9.08
CA TRP A 258 -20.07 -8.68 7.97
C TRP A 258 -20.62 -10.05 8.38
N HIS A 259 -19.94 -10.77 9.28
CA HIS A 259 -20.40 -12.08 9.74
C HIS A 259 -21.71 -11.97 10.51
N ARG A 260 -21.80 -10.99 11.43
CA ARG A 260 -23.02 -10.71 12.17
C ARG A 260 -24.14 -10.25 11.25
N ILE A 261 -23.87 -9.29 10.37
CA ILE A 261 -24.87 -8.73 9.44
C ILE A 261 -25.43 -9.82 8.53
N LYS A 262 -24.56 -10.65 7.96
CA LYS A 262 -24.98 -11.76 7.09
C LYS A 262 -25.88 -12.76 7.82
N LYS A 263 -25.56 -13.07 9.09
CA LYS A 263 -26.39 -13.93 9.95
C LYS A 263 -27.76 -13.29 10.23
N GLU A 264 -27.79 -11.99 10.52
CA GLU A 264 -29.02 -11.22 10.78
C GLU A 264 -29.89 -11.09 9.51
N MET A 265 -29.28 -10.88 8.35
CA MET A 265 -29.96 -10.72 7.07
C MET A 265 -30.34 -12.06 6.40
N GLY A 266 -30.00 -13.20 7.00
CA GLY A 266 -30.29 -14.53 6.44
C GLY A 266 -29.65 -14.77 5.06
N LEU A 267 -28.57 -14.06 4.73
CA LEU A 267 -27.88 -14.18 3.46
C LEU A 267 -27.12 -15.52 3.43
N SER A 268 -27.35 -16.32 2.38
CA SER A 268 -26.64 -17.58 2.17
C SER A 268 -25.12 -17.36 2.07
N THR A 269 -24.36 -18.43 2.29
CA THR A 269 -22.89 -18.41 2.42
C THR A 269 -22.19 -17.63 1.28
N THR A 270 -21.10 -16.92 1.60
CA THR A 270 -20.43 -16.01 0.66
C THR A 270 -19.64 -16.86 -0.34
N VAL A 271 -19.74 -16.52 -1.63
CA VAL A 271 -18.85 -17.00 -2.70
C VAL A 271 -17.41 -16.62 -2.38
#